data_AF-A0A3M0YCA9-F1
#
_entry.id   AF-A0A3M0YCA9-F1
#
_cell.length_a   1.000
_cell.length_b   1.000
_cell.length_c   1.000
_cell.angle_alpha   90.00
_cell.angle_beta   90.00
_cell.angle_gamma   90.00
#
_symmetry.space_group_name_H-M   'P 1'
#
loop_
_entity.id
_entity.type
_entity.pdbx_description
1 polymer ?
#
loop_
_entity_poly.entity_id
_entity_poly.type
_entity_poly.pdbx_seq_one_letter_code
_entity_poly.pdbx_strand_id
1 'polypeptide(L)'
;NTGDPKVAEACPYGVMSVDKGNYYTDGTPKKEAYEDAETFEYGQKAGRKGKVGKNRKCHYCLHRVEAGMLPACVSTCIGEANYFGDLNDPKSLVAQKAKEKGLYVFGADFGTKPTTKYLGADAYSCAKCHE
;
A
#
# COMPACT_ATOMS: atom_id res chain seq x y z
N ASN A 1 -12.45 1.38 9.68
CA ASN A 1 -11.72 2.19 8.67
C ASN A 1 -11.54 1.49 7.32
N THR A 2 -12.21 0.35 7.10
CA THR A 2 -12.42 -0.29 5.79
C THR A 2 -13.88 -0.72 5.76
N GLY A 3 -14.64 -0.30 4.76
CA GLY A 3 -16.07 -0.62 4.67
C GLY A 3 -16.97 0.50 4.17
N ASP A 4 -16.66 1.76 4.50
CA ASP A 4 -17.48 2.91 4.10
C ASP A 4 -16.87 3.58 2.85
N PRO A 5 -17.55 3.56 1.70
CA PRO A 5 -17.05 4.19 0.48
C PRO A 5 -16.82 5.70 0.62
N LYS A 6 -17.53 6.40 1.51
CA LYS A 6 -17.37 7.86 1.72
C LYS A 6 -15.97 8.23 2.22
N VAL A 7 -15.30 7.30 2.90
CA VAL A 7 -13.92 7.49 3.36
C VAL A 7 -12.93 7.59 2.19
N ALA A 8 -13.26 7.01 1.02
CA ALA A 8 -12.43 7.16 -0.16
C ALA A 8 -12.47 8.59 -0.72
N GLU A 9 -13.65 9.22 -0.72
CA GLU A 9 -13.84 10.61 -1.15
C GLU A 9 -13.17 11.60 -0.19
N ALA A 10 -13.23 11.31 1.11
CA ALA A 10 -12.61 12.16 2.14
C ALA A 10 -11.08 12.03 2.22
N CYS A 11 -10.47 11.03 1.55
CA CYS A 11 -9.04 10.77 1.68
C CYS A 11 -8.23 11.79 0.87
N PRO A 12 -7.44 12.68 1.51
CA PRO A 12 -6.68 13.70 0.78
C PRO A 12 -5.54 13.12 -0.06
N TYR A 13 -5.17 11.87 0.18
CA TYR A 13 -4.13 11.15 -0.54
C TYR A 13 -4.65 10.37 -1.75
N GLY A 14 -5.96 10.15 -1.88
CA GLY A 14 -6.53 9.33 -2.97
C GLY A 14 -6.11 7.86 -2.96
N VAL A 15 -5.58 7.34 -1.83
CA VAL A 15 -5.00 5.98 -1.73
C VAL A 15 -6.00 4.90 -1.30
N MET A 16 -7.26 5.27 -1.11
CA MET A 16 -8.33 4.32 -0.77
C MET A 16 -8.94 3.78 -2.08
N SER A 17 -8.87 2.47 -2.28
CA SER A 17 -9.47 1.81 -3.44
C SER A 17 -10.86 1.30 -3.10
N VAL A 18 -11.86 1.59 -3.92
CA VAL A 18 -13.22 1.03 -3.79
C VAL A 18 -13.36 -0.15 -4.72
N ASP A 19 -13.83 -1.28 -4.20
CA ASP A 19 -14.11 -2.47 -5.03
C ASP A 19 -15.36 -2.21 -5.89
N LYS A 20 -15.17 -2.14 -7.22
CA LYS A 20 -16.23 -1.84 -8.19
C LYS A 20 -17.01 -3.08 -8.64
N GLY A 21 -16.70 -4.26 -8.13
CA GLY A 21 -17.37 -5.51 -8.54
C GLY A 21 -16.78 -6.18 -9.79
N ASN A 22 -15.84 -5.53 -10.49
CA ASN A 22 -15.17 -6.10 -11.67
C ASN A 22 -14.12 -7.16 -11.29
N TYR A 23 -13.94 -8.16 -12.12
CA TYR A 23 -12.91 -9.18 -12.00
C TYR A 23 -11.73 -8.85 -12.92
N TYR A 24 -10.53 -9.35 -12.60
CA TYR A 24 -9.36 -9.21 -13.47
C TYR A 24 -9.52 -10.05 -14.74
N THR A 25 -10.30 -11.13 -14.64
CA THR A 25 -10.61 -12.06 -15.71
C THR A 25 -11.91 -11.71 -16.45
N ASP A 26 -12.49 -10.52 -16.22
CA ASP A 26 -13.64 -10.05 -16.99
C ASP A 26 -13.31 -10.04 -18.49
N GLY A 27 -14.15 -10.71 -19.29
CA GLY A 27 -13.94 -10.85 -20.74
C GLY A 27 -12.97 -11.96 -21.16
N THR A 28 -12.41 -12.72 -20.21
CA THR A 28 -11.59 -13.90 -20.51
C THR A 28 -12.45 -15.18 -20.52
N PRO A 29 -11.95 -16.30 -21.10
CA PRO A 29 -12.73 -17.54 -21.21
C PRO A 29 -13.12 -18.18 -19.87
N LYS A 30 -12.41 -17.87 -18.79
CA LYS A 30 -12.61 -18.50 -17.48
C LYS A 30 -12.23 -17.55 -16.35
N LYS A 31 -13.06 -17.57 -15.31
CA LYS A 31 -12.76 -16.96 -14.03
C LYS A 31 -11.69 -17.75 -13.28
N GLU A 32 -10.61 -17.09 -12.90
CA GLU A 32 -9.50 -17.72 -12.20
C GLU A 32 -9.78 -17.88 -10.69
N ALA A 33 -9.26 -18.96 -10.10
CA ALA A 33 -9.54 -19.31 -8.71
C ALA A 33 -9.03 -18.26 -7.70
N TYR A 34 -7.99 -17.50 -8.05
CA TYR A 34 -7.44 -16.47 -7.17
C TYR A 34 -8.41 -15.30 -6.94
N GLU A 35 -9.43 -15.14 -7.79
CA GLU A 35 -10.36 -14.02 -7.67
C GLU A 35 -11.36 -14.17 -6.53
N ASP A 36 -11.63 -15.41 -6.12
CA ASP A 36 -12.45 -15.75 -4.96
C ASP A 36 -11.62 -16.21 -3.76
N ALA A 37 -10.29 -16.15 -3.87
CA ALA A 37 -9.40 -16.55 -2.80
C ALA A 37 -9.67 -15.72 -1.53
N GLU A 38 -9.64 -16.40 -0.39
CA GLU A 38 -9.67 -15.72 0.90
C GLU A 38 -8.41 -14.87 1.04
N THR A 39 -8.56 -13.58 1.34
CA THR A 39 -7.43 -12.77 1.79
C THR A 39 -7.48 -12.65 3.31
N PHE A 40 -6.38 -12.25 3.93
CA PHE A 40 -6.33 -11.98 5.36
C PHE A 40 -6.23 -10.47 5.59
N GLU A 41 -7.31 -9.88 6.11
CA GLU A 41 -7.39 -8.46 6.42
C GLU A 41 -7.60 -8.31 7.92
N TYR A 42 -6.70 -7.60 8.60
CA TYR A 42 -6.79 -7.30 10.04
C TYR A 42 -7.04 -8.52 10.94
N GLY A 43 -6.26 -9.58 10.74
CA GLY A 43 -6.36 -10.82 11.53
C GLY A 43 -7.57 -11.70 11.19
N GLN A 44 -8.37 -11.34 10.18
CA GLN A 44 -9.57 -12.07 9.78
C GLN A 44 -9.46 -12.56 8.34
N LYS A 45 -9.98 -13.77 8.08
CA LYS A 45 -10.25 -14.24 6.73
C LYS A 45 -11.32 -13.34 6.11
N ALA A 46 -10.90 -12.55 5.13
CA ALA A 46 -11.68 -11.58 4.42
C ALA A 46 -11.58 -11.89 2.93
N GLY A 47 -12.41 -12.78 2.41
CA GLY A 47 -12.57 -12.90 0.96
C GLY A 47 -13.25 -11.67 0.35
N ARG A 48 -13.44 -11.67 -0.97
CA ARG A 48 -14.18 -10.61 -1.68
C ARG A 48 -15.68 -10.57 -1.35
N LYS A 49 -16.24 -11.67 -0.82
CA LYS A 49 -17.67 -11.81 -0.51
C LYS A 49 -18.15 -10.68 0.43
N GLY A 50 -19.15 -9.92 -0.01
CA GLY A 50 -19.72 -8.81 0.77
C GLY A 50 -18.80 -7.59 0.89
N LYS A 51 -17.80 -7.46 0.02
CA LYS A 51 -16.85 -6.34 -0.03
C LYS A 51 -17.01 -5.43 -1.26
N VAL A 52 -17.85 -5.80 -2.23
CA VAL A 52 -18.21 -4.92 -3.35
C VAL A 52 -18.82 -3.63 -2.82
N GLY A 53 -18.40 -2.49 -3.36
CA GLY A 53 -18.79 -1.15 -2.91
C GLY A 53 -18.10 -0.69 -1.61
N LYS A 54 -17.23 -1.52 -1.02
CA LYS A 54 -16.46 -1.16 0.18
C LYS A 54 -15.06 -0.71 -0.22
N ASN A 55 -14.50 0.19 0.58
CA ASN A 55 -13.14 0.65 0.41
C ASN A 55 -12.12 -0.26 1.11
N ARG A 56 -10.94 -0.36 0.51
CA ARG A 56 -9.74 -1.04 1.00
C ARG A 56 -8.53 -0.12 0.86
N LYS A 57 -7.49 -0.41 1.63
CA LYS A 57 -6.22 0.30 1.58
C LYS A 57 -5.07 -0.61 1.94
N CYS A 58 -3.85 -0.18 1.62
CA CYS A 58 -2.66 -0.79 2.16
C CYS A 58 -2.71 -0.80 3.70
N HIS A 59 -2.37 -1.94 4.28
CA HIS A 59 -2.21 -2.14 5.72
C HIS A 59 -0.88 -2.84 6.01
N TYR A 60 0.12 -2.58 5.17
CA TYR A 60 1.47 -3.16 5.19
C TYR A 60 1.50 -4.69 5.32
N CYS A 61 0.55 -5.36 4.67
CA CYS A 61 0.39 -6.80 4.76
C CYS A 61 0.42 -7.29 6.22
N LEU A 62 -0.32 -6.64 7.13
CA LEU A 62 -0.38 -6.98 8.55
C LEU A 62 -0.35 -8.49 8.84
N HIS A 63 -1.12 -9.30 8.11
CA HIS A 63 -1.15 -10.76 8.23
C HIS A 63 0.22 -11.44 8.00
N ARG A 64 1.09 -10.87 7.16
CA ARG A 64 2.48 -11.33 6.94
C ARG A 64 3.39 -10.86 8.05
N VAL A 65 3.28 -9.59 8.45
CA VAL A 65 4.13 -9.00 9.49
C VAL A 65 3.93 -9.70 10.82
N GLU A 66 2.68 -10.02 11.19
CA GLU A 66 2.33 -10.80 12.39
C GLU A 66 2.93 -12.22 12.36
N ALA A 67 3.17 -12.77 11.17
CA ALA A 67 3.82 -14.06 10.97
C ALA A 67 5.35 -13.96 10.77
N GLY A 68 5.95 -12.80 11.06
CA GLY A 68 7.40 -12.58 10.94
C GLY A 68 7.90 -12.47 9.49
N MET A 69 7.00 -12.25 8.53
CA MET A 69 7.33 -12.10 7.11
C MET A 69 7.32 -10.63 6.67
N LEU A 70 8.16 -10.28 5.69
CA LEU A 70 8.12 -8.97 5.05
C LEU A 70 6.83 -8.79 4.24
N PRO A 71 6.33 -7.55 4.07
CA PRO A 71 5.21 -7.25 3.19
C PRO A 71 5.46 -7.73 1.76
N ALA A 72 4.39 -8.13 1.07
CA ALA A 72 4.49 -8.71 -0.27
C ALA A 72 5.24 -7.79 -1.24
N CYS A 73 4.87 -6.50 -1.28
CA CYS A 73 5.50 -5.48 -2.14
C CYS A 73 6.99 -5.24 -1.87
N VAL A 74 7.49 -5.61 -0.69
CA VAL A 74 8.92 -5.57 -0.35
C VAL A 74 9.59 -6.83 -0.87
N SER A 75 9.05 -8.00 -0.52
CA SER A 75 9.64 -9.30 -0.90
C SER A 75 9.66 -9.57 -2.40
N THR A 76 8.74 -8.99 -3.17
CA THR A 76 8.66 -9.22 -4.63
C THR A 76 9.37 -8.13 -5.44
N CYS A 77 9.96 -7.12 -4.78
CA CYS A 77 10.58 -6.00 -5.48
C CYS A 77 11.98 -6.39 -5.96
N ILE A 78 12.10 -6.76 -7.23
CA ILE A 78 13.38 -7.10 -7.87
C ILE A 78 14.35 -5.90 -7.86
N GLY A 79 13.81 -4.69 -7.95
CA GLY A 79 14.61 -3.45 -7.96
C GLY A 79 14.93 -2.88 -6.58
N GLU A 80 14.60 -3.57 -5.48
CA GLU A 80 14.90 -3.16 -4.10
C GLU A 80 14.44 -1.72 -3.77
N ALA A 81 13.31 -1.30 -4.35
CA ALA A 81 12.77 0.05 -4.18
C ALA A 81 12.03 0.24 -2.84
N ASN A 82 11.51 -0.84 -2.26
CA ASN A 82 10.71 -0.79 -1.04
C ASN A 82 11.50 -1.33 0.16
N TYR A 83 11.54 -0.55 1.24
CA TYR A 83 12.12 -0.96 2.52
C TYR A 83 11.03 -0.94 3.59
N PHE A 84 11.02 -1.95 4.49
CA PHE A 84 10.05 -2.05 5.57
C PHE A 84 10.72 -2.47 6.88
N GLY A 85 10.27 -1.90 8.00
CA GLY A 85 10.86 -2.11 9.32
C GLY A 85 10.41 -1.06 10.32
N ASP A 86 10.93 -1.16 11.54
CA ASP A 86 10.64 -0.22 12.62
C ASP A 86 11.50 1.05 12.51
N LEU A 87 10.87 2.20 12.37
CA LEU A 87 11.54 3.50 12.34
C LEU A 87 12.16 3.91 13.69
N ASN A 88 11.70 3.30 14.79
CA ASN A 88 12.21 3.57 16.14
C ASN A 88 13.44 2.73 16.49
N ASP A 89 13.67 1.61 15.81
CA ASP A 89 14.89 0.82 15.97
C ASP A 89 16.01 1.41 15.10
N PRO A 90 17.04 2.07 15.68
CA PRO A 90 18.12 2.69 14.91
C PRO A 90 18.99 1.66 14.17
N LYS A 91 18.90 0.36 14.52
CA LYS A 91 19.59 -0.71 13.80
C LYS A 91 18.82 -1.18 12.58
N SER A 92 17.53 -0.83 12.45
CA SER A 92 16.73 -1.24 11.30
C SER A 92 17.21 -0.56 10.01
N LEU A 93 17.12 -1.28 8.88
CA LEU A 93 17.50 -0.75 7.58
C LEU A 93 16.68 0.51 7.24
N VAL A 94 15.38 0.52 7.57
CA VAL A 94 14.51 1.68 7.32
C VAL A 94 14.93 2.89 8.15
N ALA A 95 15.28 2.72 9.43
CA ALA A 95 15.74 3.83 10.27
C ALA A 95 17.09 4.40 9.78
N GLN A 96 17.95 3.56 9.22
CA GLN A 96 19.20 4.00 8.59
C GLN A 96 18.93 4.75 7.28
N LYS A 97 18.10 4.20 6.39
CA LYS A 97 17.66 4.85 5.14
C LYS A 97 16.92 6.15 5.39
N ALA A 98 16.12 6.23 6.45
CA ALA A 98 15.39 7.43 6.84
C ALA A 98 16.30 8.59 7.34
N LYS A 99 17.61 8.37 7.45
CA LYS A 99 18.61 9.42 7.74
C LYS A 99 19.35 9.88 6.49
N GLU A 100 19.20 9.20 5.35
CA GLU A 100 19.81 9.61 4.09
C GLU A 100 19.19 10.93 3.61
N LYS A 101 20.00 11.78 2.95
CA LYS A 101 19.53 13.06 2.41
C LYS A 101 18.61 12.81 1.20
N GLY A 102 17.58 13.64 1.02
CA GLY A 102 16.66 13.53 -0.13
C GLY A 102 15.41 12.68 0.14
N LEU A 103 14.91 12.69 1.37
CA LEU A 103 13.63 12.07 1.71
C LEU A 103 12.47 13.01 1.42
N TYR A 104 11.51 12.50 0.67
CA TYR A 104 10.26 13.18 0.38
C TYR A 104 9.10 12.54 1.16
N VAL A 105 8.21 13.37 1.70
CA VAL A 105 6.97 12.93 2.34
C VAL A 105 5.80 13.40 1.47
N PHE A 106 5.12 12.43 0.85
CA PHE A 106 3.95 12.73 0.02
C PHE A 106 2.85 13.36 0.87
N GLY A 107 2.29 14.48 0.39
CA GLY A 107 1.23 15.24 1.06
C GLY A 107 1.58 15.66 2.49
N ALA A 108 2.81 16.14 2.72
CA ALA A 108 3.26 16.65 4.02
C ALA A 108 2.36 17.80 4.54
N ASP A 109 1.86 18.64 3.62
CA ASP A 109 1.03 19.82 3.93
C ASP A 109 -0.33 19.48 4.55
N PHE A 110 -0.79 18.23 4.41
CA PHE A 110 -2.04 17.77 5.02
C PHE A 110 -1.94 17.57 6.53
N GLY A 111 -0.74 17.67 7.13
CA GLY A 111 -0.54 17.59 8.58
C GLY A 111 -0.77 16.21 9.20
N THR A 112 -0.93 15.15 8.40
CA THR A 112 -1.26 13.79 8.89
C THR A 112 -0.07 12.96 9.37
N LYS A 113 1.15 13.51 9.27
CA LYS A 113 2.43 12.89 9.67
C LYS A 113 2.59 11.45 9.13
N PRO A 114 2.59 11.22 7.79
CA PRO A 114 2.76 9.89 7.22
C PRO A 114 4.07 9.23 7.65
N THR A 115 4.04 7.91 7.87
CA THR A 115 5.24 7.12 8.19
C THR A 115 6.00 6.67 6.96
N THR A 116 5.35 6.60 5.79
CA THR A 116 5.99 6.27 4.52
C THR A 116 6.74 7.48 3.99
N LYS A 117 8.02 7.27 3.68
CA LYS A 117 8.91 8.26 3.09
C LYS A 117 9.46 7.71 1.78
N TYR A 118 9.74 8.58 0.83
CA TYR A 118 10.25 8.22 -0.48
C TYR A 118 11.69 8.69 -0.62
N LEU A 119 12.56 7.82 -1.15
CA LEU A 119 13.94 8.13 -1.50
C LEU A 119 13.97 8.61 -2.95
N GLY A 120 14.49 9.81 -3.20
CA GLY A 120 14.59 10.36 -4.55
C GLY A 120 14.34 11.86 -4.59
N ALA A 121 14.86 12.51 -5.64
CA ALA A 121 14.68 13.94 -5.87
C ALA A 121 13.19 14.31 -5.83
N ASP A 122 12.93 15.53 -5.39
CA ASP A 122 11.63 16.20 -5.26
C ASP A 122 10.48 15.68 -6.15
N ALA A 123 9.23 15.95 -5.76
CA ALA A 123 8.04 15.65 -6.58
C ALA A 123 8.11 16.16 -8.04
N TYR A 124 9.09 17.01 -8.37
CA TYR A 124 9.36 17.60 -9.67
C TYR A 124 10.38 16.84 -10.53
N SER A 125 11.12 15.84 -10.02
CA SER A 125 12.14 15.17 -10.84
C SER A 125 11.55 14.32 -11.96
N CYS A 126 10.28 13.89 -11.85
CA CYS A 126 9.56 13.25 -12.95
C CYS A 126 9.22 14.21 -14.10
N ALA A 127 9.16 15.54 -13.85
CA ALA A 127 8.92 16.53 -14.90
C ALA A 127 10.12 16.67 -15.84
N LYS A 128 11.33 16.27 -15.43
CA LYS A 128 12.52 16.25 -16.31
C LYS A 128 12.56 15.07 -17.28
N CYS A 129 11.76 14.01 -17.05
CA CYS A 129 11.75 12.80 -17.87
C CYS A 129 10.53 12.70 -18.80
N HIS A 130 9.54 13.59 -18.64
CA HIS A 130 8.29 13.58 -19.40
C HIS A 130 8.01 14.95 -20.04
N GLU A 131 9.02 15.54 -20.70
CA GLU A 131 8.78 16.56 -21.74
C GLU A 131 7.99 15.96 -22.91
#